data_AF-A0A151IZG9-F1
#
_entry.id   AF-A0A151IZG9-F1
#
_cell.length_a   1.000
_cell.length_b   1.000
_cell.length_c   1.000
_cell.angle_alpha   90.00
_cell.angle_beta   90.00
_cell.angle_gamma   90.00
#
_symmetry.space_group_name_H-M   'P 1'
#
loop_
_entity.id
_entity.type
_entity.pdbx_description
1 polymer ?
#
loop_
_entity_poly.entity_id
_entity_poly.type
_entity_poly.pdbx_seq_one_letter_code
_entity_poly.pdbx_strand_id
1 'polypeptide(L)'
;MCHIKESVWSERPPNESLDINTGAVAGCILTGTGYTQLQESLAAMNIPCMAKKTYENIYETITEGLEKAAEESTTAAANEERELALQRNEVINGIPYIAVPDDGSWMKRSYRTGRYDSLSGVGTICGARTGKVLHMSVRNKYCSICIKAEKLNKEPAIHKCYKNWGRDCSSRSMEADTNVEGFKKSVKEHGVIYSAFIADGDSSMYRKIIQANPYPDVFIEKIECRNHSLRNLATKIKDIAKTKGRLGKLRHVIDSRILRIRTAVTKAVQYRLEEQTSMQEKIVSLKLDLNNVISHVFGEHNECAKIGYFCDGSQKENKENYIPQLKKCGLYEKLQNTLKYLTWNAKSLLQNKDSNRVETFKSVISKCIGGKRINFGLKESYQTRCYAAVVIFNTGKPISCLSNILETKPGKVAVEFENKKRHAQIAYGTKKRSVIRKVK
;
A
#
# COMPACT_ATOMS: atom_id res chain seq x y z
N MET A 1 -3.16 52.57 -24.59
CA MET A 1 -2.62 51.50 -23.73
C MET A 1 -1.73 52.10 -22.63
N CYS A 2 -2.29 52.87 -21.72
CA CYS A 2 -1.52 53.49 -20.64
C CYS A 2 -2.47 53.66 -19.47
N HIS A 3 -2.25 52.88 -18.40
CA HIS A 3 -2.70 53.03 -17.00
C HIS A 3 -2.37 51.76 -16.18
N ILE A 4 -1.41 50.93 -16.61
CA ILE A 4 -0.92 49.83 -15.77
C ILE A 4 -0.03 50.45 -14.71
N LYS A 5 -0.54 50.51 -13.47
CA LYS A 5 0.27 50.79 -12.28
C LYS A 5 0.87 49.46 -11.82
N GLU A 6 2.16 49.27 -12.06
CA GLU A 6 2.92 48.18 -11.45
C GLU A 6 3.74 48.72 -10.27
N SER A 7 3.76 47.94 -9.20
CA SER A 7 4.52 48.23 -7.98
C SER A 7 5.81 47.42 -8.02
N VAL A 8 6.96 48.10 -8.08
CA VAL A 8 8.27 47.48 -7.98
C VAL A 8 8.80 47.73 -6.57
N TRP A 9 9.13 46.66 -5.85
CA TRP A 9 9.68 46.73 -4.50
C TRP A 9 11.18 46.47 -4.56
N SER A 10 11.96 47.23 -3.78
CA SER A 10 13.40 47.01 -3.61
C SER A 10 13.69 45.74 -2.79
N GLU A 11 12.74 45.33 -1.93
CA GLU A 11 12.75 44.09 -1.17
C GLU A 11 11.36 43.45 -1.20
N ARG A 12 11.30 42.11 -1.20
CA ARG A 12 10.04 41.38 -1.26
C ARG A 12 9.26 41.59 0.05
N PRO A 13 7.99 42.02 0.02
CA PRO A 13 7.21 42.18 1.24
C PRO A 13 7.16 40.87 2.04
N PRO A 14 7.11 40.92 3.38
CA PRO A 14 7.18 39.72 4.23
C PRO A 14 6.01 38.78 3.95
N ASN A 15 6.30 37.51 3.64
CA ASN A 15 5.40 36.36 3.70
C ASN A 15 4.02 36.45 3.00
N GLU A 16 3.97 36.74 1.69
CA GLU A 16 2.74 36.52 0.93
C GLU A 16 2.64 35.14 0.26
N SER A 17 3.76 34.54 -0.16
CA SER A 17 3.74 33.22 -0.81
C SER A 17 5.08 32.51 -0.78
N LEU A 18 5.05 31.19 -0.93
CA LEU A 18 6.24 30.36 -1.13
C LEU A 18 7.06 30.91 -2.32
N ASP A 19 8.34 31.20 -2.10
CA ASP A 19 9.19 31.77 -3.16
C ASP A 19 9.42 30.77 -4.32
N ILE A 20 9.84 31.30 -5.47
CA ILE A 20 10.00 30.51 -6.70
C ILE A 20 11.02 29.38 -6.53
N ASN A 21 12.12 29.62 -5.81
CA ASN A 21 13.15 28.61 -5.65
C ASN A 21 12.66 27.49 -4.73
N THR A 22 12.05 27.83 -3.59
CA THR A 22 11.41 26.85 -2.71
C THR A 22 10.31 26.07 -3.43
N GLY A 23 9.49 26.75 -4.24
CA GLY A 23 8.48 26.12 -5.09
C GLY A 23 9.07 25.15 -6.12
N ALA A 24 10.18 25.52 -6.76
CA ALA A 24 10.87 24.67 -7.73
C ALA A 24 11.45 23.40 -7.07
N VAL A 25 12.10 23.53 -5.91
CA VAL A 25 12.66 22.38 -5.17
C VAL A 25 11.54 21.48 -4.64
N ALA A 26 10.47 22.04 -4.09
CA ALA A 26 9.28 21.28 -3.67
C ALA A 26 8.66 20.53 -4.84
N GLY A 27 8.50 21.21 -5.99
CA GLY A 27 8.05 20.62 -7.24
C GLY A 27 8.89 19.42 -7.67
N CYS A 28 10.21 19.49 -7.55
CA CYS A 28 11.10 18.38 -7.87
C CYS A 28 10.87 17.15 -6.97
N ILE A 29 10.72 17.37 -5.67
CA ILE A 29 10.44 16.30 -4.70
C ILE A 29 9.09 15.63 -5.03
N LEU A 30 8.05 16.43 -5.25
CA LEU A 30 6.68 15.97 -5.49
C LEU A 30 6.49 15.28 -6.85
N THR A 31 7.36 15.54 -7.82
CA THR A 31 7.31 14.96 -9.18
C THR A 31 8.31 13.84 -9.40
N GLY A 32 9.25 13.64 -8.49
CA GLY A 32 10.25 12.57 -8.59
C GLY A 32 11.50 12.94 -9.37
N THR A 33 11.78 14.24 -9.53
CA THR A 33 12.97 14.77 -10.21
C THR A 33 13.97 15.33 -9.20
N GLY A 34 15.19 15.65 -9.64
CA GLY A 34 16.23 16.28 -8.84
C GLY A 34 16.84 17.51 -9.52
N TYR A 35 17.93 18.02 -8.95
CA TYR A 35 18.62 19.23 -9.43
C TYR A 35 18.95 19.19 -10.93
N THR A 36 19.53 18.08 -11.42
CA THR A 36 19.91 17.96 -12.84
C THR A 36 18.71 18.08 -13.77
N GLN A 37 17.60 17.40 -13.46
CA GLN A 37 16.39 17.49 -14.29
C GLN A 37 15.74 18.88 -14.22
N LEU A 38 15.82 19.56 -13.08
CA LEU A 38 15.38 20.96 -12.97
C LEU A 38 16.24 21.85 -13.88
N GLN A 39 17.55 21.71 -13.82
CA GLN A 39 18.49 22.45 -14.64
C GLN A 39 18.25 22.21 -16.15
N GLU A 40 18.07 20.96 -16.56
CA GLU A 40 17.74 20.59 -17.95
C GLU A 40 16.42 21.23 -18.40
N SER A 41 15.38 21.15 -17.56
CA SER A 41 14.05 21.70 -17.89
C SER A 41 14.11 23.22 -18.07
N LEU A 42 14.79 23.93 -17.15
CA LEU A 42 14.94 25.38 -17.22
C LEU A 42 15.82 25.81 -18.40
N ALA A 43 16.93 25.10 -18.65
CA ALA A 43 17.81 25.38 -19.79
C ALA A 43 17.08 25.24 -21.13
N ALA A 44 16.20 24.23 -21.28
CA ALA A 44 15.39 24.06 -22.49
C ALA A 44 14.43 25.24 -22.75
N MET A 45 14.06 25.98 -21.70
CA MET A 45 13.24 27.19 -21.78
C MET A 45 14.07 28.48 -21.84
N ASN A 46 15.40 28.37 -21.93
CA ASN A 46 16.36 29.48 -21.82
C ASN A 46 16.22 30.28 -20.49
N ILE A 47 15.94 29.57 -19.40
CA ILE A 47 15.82 30.12 -18.04
C ILE A 47 17.03 29.67 -17.20
N PRO A 48 17.74 30.58 -16.50
CA PRO A 48 18.85 30.20 -15.63
C PRO A 48 18.35 29.37 -14.43
N CYS A 49 19.11 28.33 -14.07
CA CYS A 49 18.84 27.52 -12.89
C CYS A 49 19.57 28.09 -11.66
N MET A 50 18.98 27.91 -10.47
CA MET A 50 19.66 28.22 -9.22
C MET A 50 20.96 27.43 -9.08
N ALA A 51 21.92 27.96 -8.33
CA ALA A 51 23.13 27.22 -8.01
C ALA A 51 22.82 25.95 -7.21
N LYS A 52 23.59 24.87 -7.42
CA LYS A 52 23.43 23.59 -6.72
C LYS A 52 23.44 23.75 -5.19
N LYS A 53 24.30 24.62 -4.67
CA LYS A 53 24.38 24.88 -3.22
C LYS A 53 23.09 25.51 -2.67
N THR A 54 22.48 26.43 -3.42
CA THR A 54 21.18 27.01 -3.09
C THR A 54 20.09 25.94 -3.10
N TYR A 55 20.07 25.07 -4.11
CA TYR A 55 19.14 23.95 -4.18
C TYR A 55 19.24 23.04 -2.95
N GLU A 56 20.47 22.67 -2.55
CA GLU A 56 20.71 21.81 -1.39
C GLU A 56 20.25 22.44 -0.08
N ASN A 57 20.53 23.73 0.14
CA ASN A 57 20.08 24.44 1.34
C ASN A 57 18.54 24.49 1.42
N ILE A 58 17.87 24.81 0.31
CA ILE A 58 16.40 24.83 0.23
C ILE A 58 15.83 23.41 0.43
N TYR A 59 16.52 22.39 -0.10
CA TYR A 59 16.12 20.99 0.06
C TYR A 59 16.09 20.56 1.54
N GLU A 60 17.04 21.03 2.34
CA GLU A 60 17.09 20.77 3.79
C GLU A 60 15.88 21.42 4.49
N THR A 61 15.59 22.69 4.23
CA THR A 61 14.39 23.37 4.75
C THR A 61 13.10 22.67 4.37
N ILE A 62 12.96 22.25 3.10
CA ILE A 62 11.76 21.53 2.64
C ILE A 62 11.68 20.14 3.27
N THR A 63 12.81 19.49 3.55
CA THR A 63 12.82 18.19 4.22
C THR A 63 12.21 18.29 5.61
N GLU A 64 12.62 19.28 6.40
CA GLU A 64 12.05 19.54 7.72
C GLU A 64 10.56 19.91 7.64
N GLY A 65 10.19 20.76 6.67
CA GLY A 65 8.79 21.15 6.46
C GLY A 65 7.90 19.95 6.09
N LEU A 66 8.37 19.06 5.24
CA LEU A 66 7.65 17.85 4.85
C LEU A 66 7.60 16.80 5.95
N GLU A 67 8.65 16.68 6.76
CA GLU A 67 8.69 15.82 7.96
C GLU A 67 7.56 16.23 8.92
N LYS A 68 7.51 17.52 9.32
CA LYS A 68 6.45 18.06 10.18
C LYS A 68 5.06 17.91 9.56
N ALA A 69 4.90 18.26 8.28
CA ALA A 69 3.62 18.11 7.60
C ALA A 69 3.15 16.65 7.54
N ALA A 70 4.09 15.70 7.39
CA ALA A 70 3.77 14.28 7.42
C ALA A 70 3.28 13.87 8.81
N GLU A 71 3.98 14.25 9.88
CA GLU A 71 3.63 14.00 11.28
C GLU A 71 2.26 14.56 11.67
N GLU A 72 1.95 15.81 11.29
CA GLU A 72 0.63 16.40 11.52
C GLU A 72 -0.47 15.62 10.78
N SER A 73 -0.20 15.24 9.53
CA SER A 73 -1.17 14.52 8.70
C SER A 73 -1.44 13.09 9.18
N THR A 74 -0.43 12.39 9.70
CA THR A 74 -0.57 11.04 10.26
C THR A 74 -1.29 11.09 11.60
N THR A 75 -0.97 12.07 12.45
CA THR A 75 -1.67 12.30 13.72
C THR A 75 -3.16 12.60 13.49
N ALA A 76 -3.48 13.48 12.54
CA ALA A 76 -4.86 13.77 12.16
C ALA A 76 -5.58 12.51 11.62
N ALA A 77 -4.90 11.70 10.81
CA ALA A 77 -5.47 10.45 10.30
C ALA A 77 -5.73 9.42 11.41
N ALA A 78 -4.83 9.31 12.39
CA ALA A 78 -4.98 8.40 13.52
C ALA A 78 -6.10 8.84 14.46
N ASN A 79 -6.25 10.14 14.71
CA ASN A 79 -7.38 10.67 15.45
C ASN A 79 -8.71 10.38 14.76
N GLU A 80 -8.80 10.50 13.43
CA GLU A 80 -10.02 10.13 12.69
C GLU A 80 -10.38 8.64 12.85
N GLU A 81 -9.41 7.72 12.76
CA GLU A 81 -9.64 6.30 13.03
C GLU A 81 -10.05 6.03 14.48
N ARG A 82 -9.43 6.74 15.43
CA ARG A 82 -9.75 6.66 16.86
C ARG A 82 -11.19 7.05 17.14
N GLU A 83 -11.64 8.20 16.62
CA GLU A 83 -13.01 8.67 16.78
C GLU A 83 -14.02 7.69 16.16
N LEU A 84 -13.71 7.15 14.97
CA LEU A 84 -14.56 6.13 14.33
C LEU A 84 -14.64 4.83 15.13
N ALA A 85 -13.59 4.45 15.85
CA ALA A 85 -13.60 3.30 16.75
C ALA A 85 -14.42 3.57 18.02
N LEU A 86 -14.27 4.74 18.62
CA LEU A 86 -15.06 5.18 19.78
C LEU A 86 -16.55 5.21 19.48
N GLN A 87 -16.96 5.78 18.33
CA GLN A 87 -18.36 5.80 17.89
C GLN A 87 -18.99 4.42 17.74
N ARG A 88 -18.17 3.38 17.61
CA ARG A 88 -18.60 1.98 17.45
C ARG A 88 -18.42 1.14 18.72
N ASN A 89 -18.03 1.77 19.83
CA ASN A 89 -17.68 1.11 21.09
C ASN A 89 -16.61 0.02 20.93
N GLU A 90 -15.67 0.21 20.00
CA GLU A 90 -14.57 -0.72 19.75
C GLU A 90 -13.37 -0.37 20.63
N VAL A 91 -13.45 -0.80 21.89
CA VAL A 91 -12.50 -0.43 22.93
C VAL A 91 -12.01 -1.69 23.67
N ILE A 92 -10.71 -1.76 23.94
CA ILE A 92 -10.08 -2.77 24.80
C ILE A 92 -9.38 -2.02 25.93
N ASN A 93 -9.74 -2.32 27.19
CA ASN A 93 -9.16 -1.68 28.38
C ASN A 93 -9.16 -0.13 28.33
N GLY A 94 -10.23 0.46 27.81
CA GLY A 94 -10.36 1.91 27.66
C GLY A 94 -9.64 2.52 26.44
N ILE A 95 -8.90 1.72 25.66
CA ILE A 95 -8.18 2.18 24.47
C ILE A 95 -8.89 1.72 23.19
N PRO A 96 -9.20 2.62 22.25
CA PRO A 96 -9.80 2.24 20.97
C PRO A 96 -8.91 1.31 20.16
N TYR A 97 -9.51 0.31 19.51
CA TYR A 97 -8.79 -0.61 18.65
C TYR A 97 -9.23 -0.50 17.19
N ILE A 98 -8.28 -0.71 16.28
CA ILE A 98 -8.51 -0.63 14.84
C ILE A 98 -7.85 -1.79 14.09
N ALA A 99 -8.31 -1.98 12.86
CA ALA A 99 -7.65 -2.82 11.87
C ALA A 99 -6.72 -1.97 11.01
N VAL A 100 -5.55 -2.50 10.67
CA VAL A 100 -4.55 -1.83 9.87
C VAL A 100 -4.04 -2.74 8.75
N PRO A 101 -4.17 -2.35 7.48
CA PRO A 101 -3.31 -2.89 6.45
C PRO A 101 -1.91 -2.27 6.55
N ASP A 102 -0.90 -3.08 6.34
CA ASP A 102 0.48 -2.64 6.25
C ASP A 102 1.17 -3.21 5.03
N ASP A 103 2.29 -2.59 4.68
CA ASP A 103 3.12 -3.03 3.58
C ASP A 103 4.43 -2.23 3.50
N GLY A 104 5.36 -2.70 2.69
CA GLY A 104 6.68 -2.10 2.50
C GLY A 104 6.99 -1.72 1.06
N SER A 105 7.88 -0.74 0.89
CA SER A 105 8.45 -0.41 -0.41
C SER A 105 9.95 -0.20 -0.29
N TRP A 106 10.66 -0.49 -1.36
CA TRP A 106 12.09 -0.27 -1.46
C TRP A 106 12.40 0.75 -2.53
N MET A 107 13.51 1.47 -2.35
CA MET A 107 14.03 2.41 -3.34
C MET A 107 14.31 1.71 -4.67
N LYS A 108 14.91 0.51 -4.63
CA LYS A 108 15.26 -0.28 -5.81
C LYS A 108 14.22 -1.37 -6.04
N ARG A 109 13.91 -1.67 -7.31
CA ARG A 109 13.08 -2.84 -7.66
C ARG A 109 13.85 -4.13 -7.41
N SER A 110 13.25 -5.06 -6.69
CA SER A 110 13.70 -6.45 -6.64
C SER A 110 13.01 -7.25 -7.74
N TYR A 111 13.79 -7.92 -8.58
CA TYR A 111 13.29 -8.88 -9.56
C TYR A 111 13.39 -10.31 -8.99
N ARG A 112 12.58 -11.24 -9.49
CA ARG A 112 12.60 -12.66 -9.06
C ARG A 112 13.97 -13.33 -9.23
N THR A 113 14.79 -12.81 -10.15
CA THR A 113 16.18 -13.22 -10.44
C THR A 113 17.24 -12.33 -9.79
N GLY A 114 16.83 -11.25 -9.09
CA GLY A 114 17.71 -10.17 -8.65
C GLY A 114 18.17 -10.25 -7.19
N ARG A 115 19.23 -9.50 -6.89
CA ARG A 115 19.75 -9.30 -5.52
C ARG A 115 18.81 -8.37 -4.74
N TYR A 116 18.54 -8.70 -3.48
CA TYR A 116 17.68 -7.93 -2.57
C TYR A 116 18.53 -6.93 -1.78
N ASP A 117 19.15 -5.99 -2.50
CA ASP A 117 20.26 -5.14 -2.05
C ASP A 117 19.89 -3.65 -1.95
N SER A 118 18.60 -3.33 -1.83
CA SER A 118 18.18 -1.92 -1.76
C SER A 118 18.80 -1.22 -0.55
N LEU A 119 19.37 -0.03 -0.80
CA LEU A 119 19.99 0.79 0.25
C LEU A 119 18.98 1.37 1.22
N SER A 120 17.74 1.58 0.75
CA SER A 120 16.67 2.15 1.56
C SER A 120 15.35 1.41 1.37
N GLY A 121 14.64 1.24 2.48
CA GLY A 121 13.31 0.66 2.53
C GLY A 121 12.41 1.47 3.46
N VAL A 122 11.11 1.44 3.19
CA VAL A 122 10.06 2.09 3.99
C VAL A 122 9.01 1.05 4.34
N GLY A 123 8.57 1.04 5.60
CA GLY A 123 7.35 0.36 6.03
C GLY A 123 6.24 1.37 6.27
N THR A 124 5.01 0.95 6.06
CA THR A 124 3.85 1.82 6.17
C THR A 124 2.67 1.06 6.75
N ILE A 125 2.00 1.71 7.70
CA ILE A 125 0.74 1.24 8.29
C ILE A 125 -0.34 2.26 7.95
N CYS A 126 -1.46 1.79 7.42
CA CYS A 126 -2.62 2.63 7.16
C CYS A 126 -3.81 2.21 8.04
N GLY A 127 -4.74 3.12 8.26
CA GLY A 127 -6.02 2.80 8.89
C GLY A 127 -6.94 2.08 7.91
N ALA A 128 -7.58 0.99 8.33
CA ALA A 128 -8.42 0.20 7.42
C ALA A 128 -9.71 0.92 7.00
N ARG A 129 -10.22 1.89 7.78
CA ARG A 129 -11.49 2.58 7.50
C ARG A 129 -11.27 3.81 6.62
N THR A 130 -10.39 4.69 7.09
CA THR A 130 -10.03 5.94 6.42
C THR A 130 -9.16 5.67 5.19
N GLY A 131 -8.33 4.62 5.25
CA GLY A 131 -7.34 4.30 4.23
C GLY A 131 -6.20 5.31 4.16
N LYS A 132 -5.98 6.09 5.22
CA LYS A 132 -4.88 7.07 5.37
C LYS A 132 -3.69 6.44 6.08
N VAL A 133 -2.49 6.97 5.83
CA VAL A 133 -1.25 6.55 6.50
C VAL A 133 -1.29 7.01 7.95
N LEU A 134 -1.04 6.08 8.86
CA LEU A 134 -0.93 6.31 10.30
C LEU A 134 0.52 6.31 10.75
N HIS A 135 1.34 5.42 10.17
CA HIS A 135 2.75 5.32 10.49
C HIS A 135 3.56 5.10 9.21
N MET A 136 4.71 5.76 9.14
CA MET A 136 5.70 5.56 8.09
C MET A 136 7.09 5.69 8.70
N SER A 137 7.95 4.72 8.43
CA SER A 137 9.33 4.75 8.91
C SER A 137 10.29 4.21 7.85
N VAL A 138 11.46 4.82 7.76
CA VAL A 138 12.47 4.54 6.73
C VAL A 138 13.72 3.94 7.36
N ARG A 139 14.30 2.95 6.68
CA ARG A 139 15.61 2.38 6.98
C ARG A 139 16.58 2.66 5.87
N ASN A 140 17.73 3.26 6.19
CA ASN A 140 18.79 3.57 5.24
C ASN A 140 20.11 2.92 5.67
N LYS A 141 20.75 2.23 4.73
CA LYS A 141 22.07 1.60 4.89
C LYS A 141 23.24 2.55 4.63
N TYR A 142 22.98 3.63 3.93
CA TYR A 142 24.01 4.42 3.27
C TYR A 142 23.88 5.90 3.63
N CYS A 143 25.02 6.55 3.86
CA CYS A 143 25.14 8.00 3.95
C CYS A 143 26.43 8.40 3.23
N SER A 144 26.32 9.21 2.17
CA SER A 144 27.45 9.61 1.33
C SER A 144 28.52 10.38 2.10
N ILE A 145 28.14 11.16 3.11
CA ILE A 145 29.06 11.91 3.97
C ILE A 145 29.90 10.94 4.81
N CYS A 146 29.25 10.00 5.51
CA CYS A 146 29.94 8.97 6.31
C CYS A 146 30.86 8.09 5.45
N ILE A 147 30.39 7.66 4.28
CA ILE A 147 31.16 6.78 3.40
C ILE A 147 32.38 7.50 2.83
N LYS A 148 32.26 8.79 2.49
CA LYS A 148 33.38 9.59 2.03
C LYS A 148 34.42 9.77 3.14
N ALA A 149 33.98 10.02 4.37
CA ALA A 149 34.85 10.18 5.52
C ALA A 149 35.62 8.88 5.84
N GLU A 150 34.92 7.75 5.88
CA GLU A 150 35.49 6.40 6.03
C GLU A 150 36.57 6.11 4.97
N LYS A 151 36.29 6.38 3.69
CA LYS A 151 37.26 6.19 2.60
C LYS A 151 38.51 7.07 2.73
N LEU A 152 38.39 8.22 3.36
CA LEU A 152 39.48 9.16 3.57
C LEU A 152 40.20 8.94 4.91
N ASN A 153 39.78 7.95 5.72
CA ASN A 153 40.23 7.73 7.09
C ASN A 153 40.13 9.02 7.93
N LYS A 154 39.02 9.74 7.80
CA LYS A 154 38.72 10.98 8.55
C LYS A 154 37.37 10.88 9.24
N GLU A 155 37.20 11.69 10.28
CA GLU A 155 35.88 11.88 10.89
C GLU A 155 34.91 12.55 9.89
N PRO A 156 33.63 12.13 9.87
CA PRO A 156 32.63 12.75 9.02
C PRO A 156 32.38 14.19 9.45
N ALA A 157 32.21 15.08 8.47
CA ALA A 157 31.70 16.42 8.74
C ALA A 157 30.37 16.34 9.49
N ILE A 158 30.12 17.30 10.38
CA ILE A 158 28.88 17.38 11.16
C ILE A 158 27.69 17.45 10.20
N HIS A 159 26.75 16.51 10.34
CA HIS A 159 25.54 16.44 9.51
C HIS A 159 24.44 15.62 10.21
N LYS A 160 23.18 15.85 9.83
CA LYS A 160 22.05 14.95 10.17
C LYS A 160 22.24 13.64 9.40
N CYS A 161 22.68 12.59 10.09
CA CYS A 161 22.90 11.29 9.48
C CYS A 161 21.60 10.49 9.43
N TYR A 162 21.19 10.09 8.23
CA TYR A 162 19.97 9.30 8.01
C TYR A 162 20.25 7.79 7.97
N LYS A 163 21.51 7.36 8.11
CA LYS A 163 21.90 5.95 8.18
C LYS A 163 21.48 5.39 9.54
N ASN A 164 20.50 4.50 9.53
CA ASN A 164 19.92 3.87 10.72
C ASN A 164 19.72 2.36 10.54
N TRP A 165 20.36 1.77 9.52
CA TRP A 165 20.34 0.34 9.24
C TRP A 165 21.74 -0.18 8.94
N GLY A 166 22.08 -1.35 9.46
CA GLY A 166 23.39 -1.97 9.23
C GLY A 166 23.62 -2.29 7.75
N ARG A 167 24.84 -2.07 7.26
CA ARG A 167 25.23 -2.38 5.86
C ARG A 167 25.00 -3.86 5.55
N ASP A 168 25.36 -4.71 6.51
CA ASP A 168 25.30 -6.18 6.41
C ASP A 168 23.91 -6.75 6.77
N CYS A 169 23.02 -5.94 7.35
CA CYS A 169 21.65 -6.35 7.66
C CYS A 169 20.83 -6.51 6.38
N SER A 170 19.96 -7.52 6.30
CA SER A 170 19.15 -7.77 5.10
C SER A 170 18.18 -6.62 4.79
N SER A 171 18.12 -6.18 3.53
CA SER A 171 17.16 -5.15 3.09
C SER A 171 15.71 -5.64 3.19
N ARG A 172 15.47 -6.96 3.12
CA ARG A 172 14.13 -7.54 3.31
C ARG A 172 13.62 -7.39 4.74
N SER A 173 14.51 -7.19 5.72
CA SER A 173 14.10 -7.04 7.12
C SER A 173 13.70 -5.62 7.52
N MET A 174 13.97 -4.62 6.66
CA MET A 174 13.64 -3.22 6.90
C MET A 174 12.14 -2.98 7.07
N GLU A 175 11.33 -3.59 6.21
CA GLU A 175 9.86 -3.49 6.26
C GLU A 175 9.32 -4.03 7.58
N ALA A 176 9.71 -5.24 7.96
CA ALA A 176 9.22 -5.82 9.20
C ALA A 176 9.66 -5.02 10.44
N ASP A 177 10.88 -4.49 10.44
CA ASP A 177 11.39 -3.65 11.54
C ASP A 177 10.61 -2.33 11.66
N THR A 178 10.35 -1.67 10.53
CA THR A 178 9.59 -0.40 10.49
C THR A 178 8.13 -0.56 10.88
N ASN A 179 7.48 -1.67 10.49
CA ASN A 179 6.11 -1.95 10.92
C ASN A 179 6.05 -2.33 12.40
N VAL A 180 6.99 -3.14 12.91
CA VAL A 180 7.08 -3.43 14.36
C VAL A 180 7.26 -2.14 15.17
N GLU A 181 8.08 -1.20 14.68
CA GLU A 181 8.23 0.13 15.28
C GLU A 181 6.87 0.86 15.38
N GLY A 182 6.07 0.84 14.31
CA GLY A 182 4.75 1.48 14.28
C GLY A 182 3.76 0.86 15.27
N PHE A 183 3.74 -0.47 15.36
CA PHE A 183 2.92 -1.18 16.36
C PHE A 183 3.32 -0.82 17.80
N LYS A 184 4.62 -0.68 18.09
CA LYS A 184 5.09 -0.31 19.44
C LYS A 184 4.73 1.14 19.81
N LYS A 185 4.60 2.02 18.82
CA LYS A 185 4.36 3.45 19.02
C LYS A 185 2.89 3.83 19.06
N SER A 186 2.00 3.03 18.46
CA SER A 186 0.61 3.42 18.19
C SER A 186 -0.16 3.90 19.43
N VAL A 187 0.00 3.25 20.59
CA VAL A 187 -0.71 3.65 21.81
C VAL A 187 -0.17 4.97 22.34
N LYS A 188 1.16 5.13 22.38
CA LYS A 188 1.80 6.35 22.87
C LYS A 188 1.55 7.55 21.96
N GLU A 189 1.67 7.36 20.66
CA GLU A 189 1.61 8.46 19.68
C GLU A 189 0.17 8.79 19.25
N HIS A 190 -0.73 7.82 19.28
CA HIS A 190 -2.07 7.97 18.70
C HIS A 190 -3.21 7.50 19.62
N GLY A 191 -2.91 6.86 20.75
CA GLY A 191 -3.93 6.34 21.66
C GLY A 191 -4.79 5.24 21.03
N VAL A 192 -4.24 4.43 20.13
CA VAL A 192 -4.95 3.33 19.47
C VAL A 192 -4.18 2.01 19.49
N ILE A 193 -4.90 0.91 19.59
CA ILE A 193 -4.38 -0.46 19.49
C ILE A 193 -4.61 -0.99 18.07
N TYR A 194 -3.55 -1.52 17.45
CA TYR A 194 -3.69 -2.24 16.18
C TYR A 194 -4.06 -3.71 16.42
N SER A 195 -5.35 -3.96 16.65
CA SER A 195 -5.89 -5.29 16.98
C SER A 195 -5.99 -6.26 15.80
N ALA A 196 -6.01 -5.76 14.56
CA ALA A 196 -6.10 -6.61 13.38
C ALA A 196 -5.12 -6.15 12.30
N PHE A 197 -4.37 -7.10 11.77
CA PHE A 197 -3.30 -6.92 10.80
C PHE A 197 -3.72 -7.50 9.45
N ILE A 198 -3.83 -6.65 8.42
CA ILE A 198 -4.28 -7.04 7.08
C ILE A 198 -3.10 -7.06 6.11
N ALA A 199 -2.66 -8.26 5.69
CA ALA A 199 -1.49 -8.40 4.82
C ALA A 199 -1.68 -9.45 3.71
N ASP A 200 -0.73 -9.50 2.77
CA ASP A 200 -0.72 -10.35 1.58
C ASP A 200 -0.43 -11.85 1.84
N GLY A 201 -0.23 -12.20 3.11
CA GLY A 201 -0.01 -13.55 3.59
C GLY A 201 1.42 -13.85 4.05
N ASP A 202 2.35 -12.88 3.97
CA ASP A 202 3.70 -13.06 4.53
C ASP A 202 3.63 -13.32 6.05
N SER A 203 3.90 -14.56 6.44
CA SER A 203 3.84 -14.99 7.84
C SER A 203 5.04 -14.50 8.65
N SER A 204 6.13 -14.07 8.00
CA SER A 204 7.36 -13.67 8.67
C SER A 204 7.21 -12.34 9.41
N MET A 205 6.41 -11.42 8.86
CA MET A 205 6.14 -10.11 9.47
C MET A 205 5.21 -10.24 10.68
N TYR A 206 4.09 -10.93 10.52
CA TYR A 206 3.14 -11.16 11.62
C TYR A 206 3.82 -11.82 12.82
N ARG A 207 4.70 -12.81 12.58
CA ARG A 207 5.48 -13.44 13.65
C ARG A 207 6.34 -12.44 14.43
N LYS A 208 6.99 -11.49 13.75
CA LYS A 208 7.81 -10.46 14.39
C LYS A 208 6.98 -9.49 15.22
N ILE A 209 5.78 -9.13 14.75
CA ILE A 209 4.83 -8.29 15.51
C ILE A 209 4.41 -8.99 16.80
N ILE A 210 4.02 -10.26 16.71
CA ILE A 210 3.62 -11.05 17.90
C ILE A 210 4.79 -11.19 18.89
N GLN A 211 6.00 -11.50 18.40
CA GLN A 211 7.20 -11.59 19.25
C GLN A 211 7.56 -10.27 19.92
N ALA A 212 7.29 -9.14 19.25
CA ALA A 212 7.52 -7.83 19.82
C ALA A 212 6.54 -7.46 20.95
N ASN A 213 5.43 -8.20 21.07
CA ASN A 213 4.39 -8.02 22.08
C ASN A 213 4.04 -6.54 22.34
N PRO A 214 3.62 -5.78 21.30
CA PRO A 214 3.40 -4.34 21.43
C PRO A 214 2.26 -3.99 22.39
N TYR A 215 1.33 -4.93 22.62
CA TYR A 215 0.15 -4.76 23.45
C TYR A 215 0.03 -5.97 24.38
N PRO A 216 0.42 -5.84 25.67
CA PRO A 216 0.22 -6.90 26.65
C PRO A 216 -1.25 -7.33 26.69
N ASP A 217 -1.48 -8.65 26.73
CA ASP A 217 -2.82 -9.28 26.85
C ASP A 217 -3.80 -9.01 25.70
N VAL A 218 -3.32 -8.48 24.56
CA VAL A 218 -4.14 -8.28 23.37
C VAL A 218 -3.72 -9.25 22.26
N PHE A 219 -4.68 -10.04 21.80
CA PHE A 219 -4.50 -10.86 20.61
C PHE A 219 -4.61 -10.00 19.34
N ILE A 220 -3.54 -9.95 18.54
CA ILE A 220 -3.53 -9.29 17.23
C ILE A 220 -4.03 -10.29 16.20
N GLU A 221 -5.21 -10.07 15.62
CA GLU A 221 -5.76 -10.94 14.59
C GLU A 221 -5.05 -10.75 13.24
N LYS A 222 -4.54 -11.83 12.63
CA LYS A 222 -4.10 -11.82 11.24
C LYS A 222 -5.30 -12.00 10.29
N ILE A 223 -5.47 -11.05 9.38
CA ILE A 223 -6.47 -11.10 8.30
C ILE A 223 -5.73 -11.16 6.96
N GLU A 224 -5.98 -12.22 6.20
CA GLU A 224 -5.43 -12.37 4.85
C GLU A 224 -6.13 -11.42 3.86
N CYS A 225 -5.35 -10.71 3.05
CA CYS A 225 -5.87 -9.86 2.00
C CYS A 225 -6.62 -10.70 0.96
N ARG A 226 -7.93 -10.51 0.84
CA ARG A 226 -8.79 -11.22 -0.12
C ARG A 226 -8.25 -11.19 -1.54
N ASN A 227 -7.78 -10.04 -2.01
CA ASN A 227 -7.32 -9.89 -3.39
C ASN A 227 -6.04 -10.71 -3.64
N HIS A 228 -5.13 -10.72 -2.68
CA HIS A 228 -3.93 -11.56 -2.73
C HIS A 228 -4.28 -13.04 -2.65
N SER A 229 -5.17 -13.45 -1.74
CA SER A 229 -5.60 -14.86 -1.63
C SER A 229 -6.19 -15.37 -2.94
N LEU A 230 -7.06 -14.59 -3.60
CA LEU A 230 -7.66 -14.95 -4.89
C LEU A 230 -6.65 -14.91 -6.06
N ARG A 231 -5.71 -13.96 -6.07
CA ARG A 231 -4.63 -13.90 -7.06
C ARG A 231 -3.70 -15.11 -6.92
N ASN A 232 -3.32 -15.44 -5.70
CA ASN A 232 -2.47 -16.59 -5.37
C ASN A 232 -3.14 -17.91 -5.77
N LEU A 233 -4.45 -18.06 -5.53
CA LEU A 233 -5.23 -19.19 -6.05
C LEU A 233 -5.10 -19.29 -7.58
N ALA A 234 -5.40 -18.20 -8.28
CA ALA A 234 -5.37 -18.18 -9.75
C ALA A 234 -3.97 -18.52 -10.30
N THR A 235 -2.91 -17.97 -9.70
CA THR A 235 -1.52 -18.29 -10.08
C THR A 235 -1.21 -19.76 -9.89
N LYS A 236 -1.54 -20.35 -8.72
CA LYS A 236 -1.29 -21.78 -8.46
C LYS A 236 -2.04 -22.69 -9.45
N ILE A 237 -3.28 -22.36 -9.79
CA ILE A 237 -4.05 -23.11 -10.79
C ILE A 237 -3.45 -22.92 -12.19
N LYS A 238 -2.97 -21.71 -12.52
CA LYS A 238 -2.27 -21.43 -13.78
C LYS A 238 -1.00 -22.27 -13.92
N ASP A 239 -0.26 -22.49 -12.83
CA ASP A 239 0.93 -23.35 -12.82
C ASP A 239 0.57 -24.82 -13.10
N ILE A 240 -0.53 -25.31 -12.53
CA ILE A 240 -1.07 -26.65 -12.83
C ILE A 240 -1.45 -26.77 -14.31
N ALA A 241 -2.11 -25.75 -14.86
CA ALA A 241 -2.52 -25.70 -16.25
C ALA A 241 -1.33 -25.61 -17.22
N LYS A 242 -0.27 -24.87 -16.88
CA LYS A 242 0.91 -24.65 -17.73
C LYS A 242 1.97 -25.73 -17.65
N THR A 243 1.83 -26.69 -16.74
CA THR A 243 2.78 -27.82 -16.66
C THR A 243 2.86 -28.51 -18.03
N LYS A 244 4.05 -28.89 -18.52
CA LYS A 244 4.23 -29.62 -19.79
C LYS A 244 3.86 -31.11 -19.63
N GLY A 245 3.39 -31.77 -20.68
CA GLY A 245 3.11 -33.22 -20.66
C GLY A 245 1.84 -33.67 -21.42
N ARG A 246 1.51 -34.96 -21.30
CA ARG A 246 0.47 -35.68 -22.10
C ARG A 246 -0.99 -35.27 -21.81
N LEU A 247 -1.25 -34.38 -20.84
CA LEU A 247 -2.60 -33.97 -20.41
C LEU A 247 -3.06 -32.63 -21.01
N GLY A 248 -2.57 -32.27 -22.21
CA GLY A 248 -2.78 -30.94 -22.81
C GLY A 248 -4.26 -30.50 -22.90
N LYS A 249 -5.16 -31.41 -23.33
CA LYS A 249 -6.59 -31.12 -23.44
C LYS A 249 -7.22 -30.74 -22.08
N LEU A 250 -7.02 -31.56 -21.06
CA LEU A 250 -7.53 -31.30 -19.71
C LEU A 250 -6.92 -30.03 -19.09
N ARG A 251 -5.63 -29.79 -19.33
CA ARG A 251 -4.95 -28.58 -18.86
C ARG A 251 -5.49 -27.31 -19.53
N HIS A 252 -5.85 -27.37 -20.81
CA HIS A 252 -6.54 -26.27 -21.49
C HIS A 252 -7.92 -25.99 -20.89
N VAL A 253 -8.67 -27.04 -20.51
CA VAL A 253 -9.96 -26.89 -19.80
C VAL A 253 -9.77 -26.25 -18.43
N ILE A 254 -8.71 -26.61 -17.68
CA ILE A 254 -8.38 -25.95 -16.41
C ILE A 254 -8.08 -24.47 -16.66
N ASP A 255 -7.24 -24.16 -17.66
CA ASP A 255 -6.83 -22.80 -17.99
C ASP A 255 -8.01 -21.87 -18.28
N SER A 256 -8.98 -22.35 -19.07
CA SER A 256 -10.17 -21.59 -19.45
C SER A 256 -11.15 -21.38 -18.28
N ARG A 257 -11.06 -22.19 -17.21
CA ARG A 257 -11.97 -22.14 -16.05
C ARG A 257 -11.41 -21.40 -14.84
N ILE A 258 -10.16 -20.91 -14.85
CA ILE A 258 -9.53 -20.22 -13.70
C ILE A 258 -10.39 -19.06 -13.17
N LEU A 259 -10.89 -18.21 -14.06
CA LEU A 259 -11.75 -17.08 -13.66
C LEU A 259 -13.08 -17.57 -13.08
N ARG A 260 -13.64 -18.67 -13.60
CA ARG A 260 -14.88 -19.26 -13.08
C ARG A 260 -14.69 -19.83 -11.67
N ILE A 261 -13.54 -20.44 -11.37
CA ILE A 261 -13.17 -20.86 -10.01
C ILE A 261 -13.13 -19.66 -9.07
N ARG A 262 -12.44 -18.59 -9.47
CA ARG A 262 -12.36 -17.36 -8.66
C ARG A 262 -13.73 -16.72 -8.44
N THR A 263 -14.58 -16.70 -9.47
CA THR A 263 -15.96 -16.19 -9.36
C THR A 263 -16.80 -17.04 -8.41
N ALA A 264 -16.71 -18.36 -8.49
CA ALA A 264 -17.42 -19.27 -7.59
C ALA A 264 -17.03 -19.02 -6.13
N VAL A 265 -15.73 -18.91 -5.83
CA VAL A 265 -15.25 -18.53 -4.48
C VAL A 265 -15.82 -17.19 -4.04
N THR A 266 -15.77 -16.17 -4.90
CA THR A 266 -16.23 -14.82 -4.57
C THR A 266 -17.74 -14.80 -4.29
N LYS A 267 -18.53 -15.53 -5.08
CA LYS A 267 -19.97 -15.67 -4.90
C LYS A 267 -20.31 -16.43 -3.63
N ALA A 268 -19.51 -17.46 -3.28
CA ALA A 268 -19.66 -18.16 -2.01
C ALA A 268 -19.53 -17.21 -0.82
N VAL A 269 -18.42 -16.47 -0.79
CA VAL A 269 -18.15 -15.50 0.27
C VAL A 269 -19.24 -14.44 0.34
N GLN A 270 -19.68 -13.91 -0.80
CA GLN A 270 -20.74 -12.90 -0.84
C GLN A 270 -22.05 -13.43 -0.23
N TYR A 271 -22.49 -14.61 -0.64
CA TYR A 271 -23.71 -15.22 -0.13
C TYR A 271 -23.64 -15.43 1.39
N ARG A 272 -22.56 -16.04 1.89
CA ARG A 272 -22.36 -16.27 3.34
C ARG A 272 -22.28 -14.99 4.15
N LEU A 273 -21.82 -13.88 3.55
CA LEU A 273 -21.82 -12.58 4.24
C LEU A 273 -23.23 -12.01 4.43
N GLU A 274 -24.13 -12.25 3.48
CA GLU A 274 -25.51 -11.75 3.46
C GLU A 274 -26.44 -12.58 4.38
N GLU A 275 -26.09 -13.83 4.70
CA GLU A 275 -26.84 -14.68 5.64
C GLU A 275 -26.91 -14.08 7.05
N GLN A 276 -28.03 -14.25 7.74
CA GLN A 276 -28.24 -13.79 9.12
C GLN A 276 -27.91 -14.90 10.13
N THR A 277 -26.74 -15.50 9.98
CA THR A 277 -26.22 -16.58 10.85
C THR A 277 -24.97 -16.11 11.60
N SER A 278 -24.57 -16.88 12.61
CA SER A 278 -23.36 -16.58 13.37
C SER A 278 -22.11 -16.67 12.47
N MET A 279 -21.05 -15.94 12.83
CA MET A 279 -19.78 -16.02 12.10
C MET A 279 -19.20 -17.44 12.08
N GLN A 280 -19.41 -18.23 13.14
CA GLN A 280 -18.93 -19.61 13.22
C GLN A 280 -19.64 -20.51 12.19
N GLU A 281 -20.98 -20.40 12.09
CA GLU A 281 -21.76 -21.13 11.09
C GLU A 281 -21.35 -20.72 9.67
N LYS A 282 -21.19 -19.41 9.41
CA LYS A 282 -20.70 -18.91 8.12
C LYS A 282 -19.34 -19.50 7.74
N ILE A 283 -18.43 -19.65 8.70
CA ILE A 283 -17.12 -20.27 8.46
C ILE A 283 -17.26 -21.74 8.08
N VAL A 284 -18.08 -22.50 8.81
CA VAL A 284 -18.30 -23.93 8.53
C VAL A 284 -18.93 -24.10 7.14
N SER A 285 -19.99 -23.36 6.86
CA SER A 285 -20.69 -23.41 5.58
C SER A 285 -19.80 -22.96 4.41
N LEU A 286 -19.02 -21.89 4.58
CA LEU A 286 -18.06 -21.45 3.56
C LEU A 286 -17.00 -22.52 3.26
N LYS A 287 -16.53 -23.26 4.27
CA LYS A 287 -15.59 -24.36 4.04
C LYS A 287 -16.20 -25.46 3.18
N LEU A 288 -17.47 -25.80 3.40
CA LEU A 288 -18.21 -26.75 2.56
C LEU A 288 -18.34 -26.25 1.13
N ASP A 289 -18.70 -24.97 0.96
CA ASP A 289 -18.80 -24.33 -0.35
C ASP A 289 -17.48 -24.40 -1.12
N LEU A 290 -16.37 -24.03 -0.46
CA LEU A 290 -15.03 -24.02 -1.05
C LEU A 290 -14.59 -25.43 -1.49
N ASN A 291 -14.89 -26.47 -0.72
CA ASN A 291 -14.62 -27.85 -1.10
C ASN A 291 -15.41 -28.29 -2.35
N ASN A 292 -16.60 -27.72 -2.56
CA ASN A 292 -17.44 -28.03 -3.72
C ASN A 292 -17.09 -27.21 -4.98
N VAL A 293 -16.31 -26.13 -4.87
CA VAL A 293 -16.03 -25.23 -6.01
C VAL A 293 -15.46 -25.97 -7.22
N ILE A 294 -14.50 -26.89 -7.03
CA ILE A 294 -13.91 -27.62 -8.16
C ILE A 294 -14.96 -28.51 -8.82
N SER A 295 -15.70 -29.32 -8.04
CA SER A 295 -16.79 -30.16 -8.55
C SER A 295 -17.78 -29.34 -9.38
N HIS A 296 -18.30 -28.25 -8.80
CA HIS A 296 -19.23 -27.34 -9.48
C HIS A 296 -18.66 -26.78 -10.79
N VAL A 297 -17.42 -26.27 -10.77
CA VAL A 297 -16.84 -25.60 -11.94
C VAL A 297 -16.56 -26.58 -13.06
N PHE A 298 -16.24 -27.84 -12.74
CA PHE A 298 -15.88 -28.88 -13.71
C PHE A 298 -17.04 -29.80 -14.11
N GLY A 299 -18.25 -29.57 -13.59
CA GLY A 299 -19.49 -30.19 -14.09
C GLY A 299 -20.08 -31.29 -13.20
N GLU A 300 -19.60 -31.46 -11.97
CA GLU A 300 -20.20 -32.35 -10.98
C GLU A 300 -21.04 -31.52 -9.99
N HIS A 301 -22.36 -31.78 -9.98
CA HIS A 301 -23.35 -30.94 -9.29
C HIS A 301 -24.03 -31.64 -8.10
N ASN A 302 -23.57 -32.82 -7.70
CA ASN A 302 -24.15 -33.66 -6.63
C ASN A 302 -24.37 -32.89 -5.32
N GLU A 303 -23.38 -32.10 -4.90
CA GLU A 303 -23.46 -31.31 -3.67
C GLU A 303 -24.02 -29.90 -3.90
N CYS A 304 -24.22 -29.46 -5.16
CA CYS A 304 -24.80 -28.15 -5.45
C CYS A 304 -26.27 -28.06 -5.04
N ALA A 305 -27.04 -29.14 -5.25
CA ALA A 305 -28.45 -29.20 -4.88
C ALA A 305 -28.67 -29.04 -3.36
N LYS A 306 -27.78 -29.60 -2.54
CA LYS A 306 -27.80 -29.46 -1.08
C LYS A 306 -27.42 -28.04 -0.63
N ILE A 307 -26.54 -27.37 -1.37
CA ILE A 307 -26.09 -26.01 -1.07
C ILE A 307 -27.12 -24.96 -1.54
N GLY A 308 -27.93 -25.25 -2.57
CA GLY A 308 -29.15 -24.53 -2.91
C GLY A 308 -29.00 -23.15 -3.57
N TYR A 309 -27.89 -22.43 -3.36
CA TYR A 309 -27.71 -21.06 -3.91
C TYR A 309 -26.70 -20.95 -5.07
N PHE A 310 -25.82 -21.94 -5.26
CA PHE A 310 -24.79 -21.92 -6.30
C PHE A 310 -25.33 -22.28 -7.69
N CYS A 311 -26.29 -23.19 -7.71
CA CYS A 311 -26.89 -23.82 -8.88
C CYS A 311 -28.08 -24.62 -8.39
N ASP A 312 -29.15 -24.67 -9.18
CA ASP A 312 -30.33 -25.53 -8.97
C ASP A 312 -30.05 -27.04 -9.08
N GLY A 313 -28.78 -27.45 -9.19
CA GLY A 313 -28.39 -28.84 -9.39
C GLY A 313 -28.66 -29.40 -10.79
N SER A 314 -29.28 -28.63 -11.69
CA SER A 314 -29.58 -29.08 -13.04
C SER A 314 -28.30 -29.25 -13.86
N GLN A 315 -28.07 -30.47 -14.35
CA GLN A 315 -27.10 -30.71 -15.42
C GLN A 315 -27.67 -30.05 -16.68
N LYS A 316 -27.06 -28.94 -17.13
CA LYS A 316 -27.43 -28.37 -18.43
C LYS A 316 -27.09 -29.40 -19.51
N GLU A 317 -28.07 -29.74 -20.34
CA GLU A 317 -27.86 -30.58 -21.53
C GLU A 317 -26.63 -30.07 -22.30
N ASN A 318 -25.73 -30.98 -22.69
CA ASN A 318 -24.48 -30.72 -23.41
C ASN A 318 -23.29 -30.14 -22.61
N LYS A 319 -23.29 -30.15 -21.27
CA LYS A 319 -22.05 -29.84 -20.49
C LYS A 319 -21.33 -31.10 -20.03
N GLU A 320 -20.13 -31.32 -20.58
CA GLU A 320 -19.24 -32.41 -20.17
C GLU A 320 -18.80 -32.28 -18.70
N ASN A 321 -18.94 -33.36 -17.94
CA ASN A 321 -18.40 -33.50 -16.59
C ASN A 321 -16.94 -33.98 -16.65
N TYR A 322 -16.01 -33.10 -16.32
CA TYR A 322 -14.58 -33.38 -16.37
C TYR A 322 -14.04 -34.03 -15.08
N ILE A 323 -14.82 -34.12 -14.00
CA ILE A 323 -14.31 -34.63 -12.71
C ILE A 323 -13.81 -36.07 -12.79
N PRO A 324 -14.49 -37.04 -13.43
CA PRO A 324 -13.97 -38.41 -13.55
C PRO A 324 -12.60 -38.46 -14.23
N GLN A 325 -12.42 -37.68 -15.31
CA GLN A 325 -11.14 -37.59 -16.04
C GLN A 325 -10.06 -36.91 -15.19
N LEU A 326 -10.40 -35.84 -14.46
CA LEU A 326 -9.48 -35.12 -13.59
C LEU A 326 -8.99 -35.97 -12.41
N LYS A 327 -9.88 -36.79 -11.80
CA LYS A 327 -9.54 -37.75 -10.75
C LYS A 327 -8.61 -38.84 -11.28
N LYS A 328 -8.96 -39.46 -12.43
CA LYS A 328 -8.12 -40.49 -13.08
C LYS A 328 -6.69 -40.00 -13.35
N CYS A 329 -6.51 -38.71 -13.64
CA CYS A 329 -5.21 -38.12 -13.94
C CYS A 329 -4.53 -37.41 -12.74
N GLY A 330 -5.08 -37.50 -11.52
CA GLY A 330 -4.51 -36.87 -10.32
C GLY A 330 -4.50 -35.32 -10.35
N LEU A 331 -5.28 -34.71 -11.25
CA LEU A 331 -5.39 -33.25 -11.37
C LEU A 331 -6.43 -32.68 -10.41
N TYR A 332 -7.46 -33.48 -10.08
CA TYR A 332 -8.51 -33.09 -9.15
C TYR A 332 -7.94 -32.77 -7.76
N GLU A 333 -7.09 -33.65 -7.22
CA GLU A 333 -6.46 -33.52 -5.91
C GLU A 333 -5.52 -32.31 -5.88
N LYS A 334 -4.79 -32.07 -6.98
CA LYS A 334 -3.94 -30.87 -7.12
C LYS A 334 -4.77 -29.60 -7.07
N LEU A 335 -5.89 -29.55 -7.79
CA LEU A 335 -6.81 -28.41 -7.76
C LEU A 335 -7.42 -28.22 -6.37
N GLN A 336 -7.95 -29.28 -5.75
CA GLN A 336 -8.51 -29.24 -4.40
C GLN A 336 -7.47 -28.76 -3.36
N ASN A 337 -6.23 -29.23 -3.46
CA ASN A 337 -5.15 -28.77 -2.58
C ASN A 337 -4.85 -27.27 -2.72
N THR A 338 -5.09 -26.65 -3.89
CA THR A 338 -4.96 -25.19 -4.02
C THR A 338 -6.04 -24.42 -3.25
N LEU A 339 -7.25 -24.98 -3.09
CA LEU A 339 -8.34 -24.38 -2.31
C LEU A 339 -8.22 -24.61 -0.80
N LYS A 340 -7.46 -25.61 -0.34
CA LYS A 340 -7.23 -25.84 1.10
C LYS A 340 -6.71 -24.59 1.81
N TYR A 341 -5.83 -23.81 1.18
CA TYR A 341 -5.35 -22.55 1.73
C TYR A 341 -6.48 -21.56 2.03
N LEU A 342 -7.44 -21.43 1.11
CA LEU A 342 -8.61 -20.56 1.29
C LEU A 342 -9.56 -21.11 2.36
N THR A 343 -9.68 -22.43 2.44
CA THR A 343 -10.50 -23.13 3.43
C THR A 343 -9.97 -22.92 4.84
N TRP A 344 -8.65 -22.98 5.05
CA TRP A 344 -8.01 -22.65 6.32
C TRP A 344 -8.19 -21.17 6.69
N ASN A 345 -8.20 -20.29 5.70
CA ASN A 345 -8.38 -18.84 5.87
C ASN A 345 -9.82 -18.36 5.63
N ALA A 346 -10.82 -19.23 5.77
CA ALA A 346 -12.23 -18.90 5.52
C ALA A 346 -12.70 -17.70 6.37
N LYS A 347 -12.23 -17.60 7.62
CA LYS A 347 -12.49 -16.44 8.50
C LYS A 347 -12.00 -15.13 7.84
N SER A 348 -10.76 -15.09 7.36
CA SER A 348 -10.19 -13.93 6.67
C SER A 348 -10.98 -13.56 5.41
N LEU A 349 -11.46 -14.55 4.65
CA LEU A 349 -12.30 -14.30 3.48
C LEU A 349 -13.65 -13.65 3.86
N LEU A 350 -14.26 -14.08 4.97
CA LEU A 350 -15.50 -13.48 5.50
C LEU A 350 -15.28 -12.09 6.10
N GLN A 351 -14.09 -11.80 6.65
CA GLN A 351 -13.73 -10.43 7.04
C GLN A 351 -13.70 -9.47 5.84
N ASN A 352 -13.49 -10.02 4.63
CA ASN A 352 -13.64 -9.33 3.35
C ASN A 352 -12.76 -8.07 3.20
N LYS A 353 -11.58 -8.07 3.83
CA LYS A 353 -10.63 -6.96 3.84
C LYS A 353 -9.57 -7.08 2.73
N ASP A 354 -8.99 -5.95 2.35
CA ASP A 354 -7.82 -5.91 1.47
C ASP A 354 -6.82 -4.81 1.83
N SER A 355 -5.60 -4.91 1.31
CA SER A 355 -4.49 -3.98 1.53
C SER A 355 -4.30 -2.99 0.36
N ASN A 356 -5.29 -2.87 -0.54
CA ASN A 356 -5.17 -2.07 -1.78
C ASN A 356 -4.80 -0.60 -1.50
N ARG A 357 -5.25 -0.06 -0.37
CA ARG A 357 -4.95 1.32 0.03
C ARG A 357 -3.45 1.52 0.26
N VAL A 358 -2.79 0.58 0.93
CA VAL A 358 -1.33 0.64 1.15
C VAL A 358 -0.59 0.44 -0.17
N GLU A 359 -1.04 -0.48 -1.03
CA GLU A 359 -0.48 -0.60 -2.39
C GLU A 359 -0.59 0.70 -3.20
N THR A 360 -1.72 1.40 -3.07
CA THR A 360 -1.91 2.70 -3.71
C THR A 360 -0.93 3.73 -3.16
N PHE A 361 -0.69 3.74 -1.85
CA PHE A 361 0.32 4.61 -1.25
C PHE A 361 1.72 4.34 -1.81
N LYS A 362 2.11 3.07 -2.00
CA LYS A 362 3.39 2.74 -2.64
C LYS A 362 3.53 3.34 -4.04
N SER A 363 2.44 3.47 -4.79
CA SER A 363 2.47 4.12 -6.10
C SER A 363 2.80 5.61 -5.99
N VAL A 364 2.34 6.27 -4.92
CA VAL A 364 2.69 7.67 -4.61
C VAL A 364 4.15 7.79 -4.21
N ILE A 365 4.67 6.90 -3.34
CA ILE A 365 6.10 6.83 -3.05
C ILE A 365 6.89 6.65 -4.35
N SER A 366 6.47 5.69 -5.19
CA SER A 366 7.12 5.40 -6.46
C SER A 366 7.16 6.62 -7.38
N LYS A 367 6.12 7.46 -7.39
CA LYS A 367 6.12 8.73 -8.11
C LYS A 367 7.16 9.67 -7.52
N CYS A 368 7.13 9.90 -6.21
CA CYS A 368 8.05 10.83 -5.53
C CYS A 368 9.52 10.40 -5.63
N ILE A 369 9.83 9.13 -5.88
CA ILE A 369 11.19 8.61 -6.10
C ILE A 369 11.54 8.37 -7.58
N GLY A 370 10.82 8.99 -8.51
CA GLY A 370 11.16 8.96 -9.94
C GLY A 370 10.97 7.58 -10.60
N GLY A 371 10.02 6.79 -10.10
CA GLY A 371 9.68 5.47 -10.64
C GLY A 371 10.68 4.36 -10.26
N LYS A 372 11.49 4.57 -9.21
CA LYS A 372 12.61 3.70 -8.79
C LYS A 372 13.76 3.66 -9.81
N ARG A 373 13.85 4.69 -10.67
CA ARG A 373 14.89 4.84 -11.70
C ARG A 373 16.09 5.65 -11.22
N ILE A 374 15.87 6.54 -10.27
CA ILE A 374 16.90 7.43 -9.71
C ILE A 374 17.29 6.92 -8.33
N ASN A 375 18.59 6.94 -8.05
CA ASN A 375 19.10 6.56 -6.73
C ASN A 375 19.00 7.74 -5.75
N PHE A 376 17.95 7.75 -4.94
CA PHE A 376 17.73 8.75 -3.89
C PHE A 376 18.19 8.29 -2.49
N GLY A 377 18.78 7.11 -2.36
CA GLY A 377 19.12 6.47 -1.07
C GLY A 377 20.56 6.73 -0.63
N LEU A 378 21.20 7.76 -1.17
CA LEU A 378 22.59 8.10 -0.85
C LEU A 378 22.70 9.02 0.38
N LYS A 379 21.63 9.70 0.78
CA LYS A 379 21.53 10.59 1.95
C LYS A 379 20.05 10.68 2.38
N GLU A 380 19.52 11.86 2.68
CA GLU A 380 18.16 12.13 3.17
C GLU A 380 17.06 11.95 2.11
N SER A 381 17.41 12.02 0.82
CA SER A 381 16.41 12.25 -0.24
C SER A 381 15.31 11.19 -0.34
N TYR A 382 15.62 9.91 -0.12
CA TYR A 382 14.60 8.86 -0.10
C TYR A 382 13.58 9.08 1.02
N GLN A 383 14.05 9.46 2.21
CA GLN A 383 13.19 9.73 3.37
C GLN A 383 12.33 10.98 3.16
N THR A 384 12.92 12.08 2.69
CA THR A 384 12.18 13.31 2.31
C THR A 384 11.05 13.00 1.33
N ARG A 385 11.31 12.15 0.32
CA ARG A 385 10.31 11.77 -0.69
C ARG A 385 9.22 10.85 -0.14
N CYS A 386 9.52 10.06 0.89
CA CYS A 386 8.50 9.28 1.60
C CYS A 386 7.60 10.21 2.43
N TYR A 387 8.15 11.21 3.13
CA TYR A 387 7.35 12.26 3.79
C TYR A 387 6.44 12.99 2.80
N ALA A 388 6.99 13.41 1.66
CA ALA A 388 6.20 14.02 0.58
C ALA A 388 5.04 13.13 0.14
N ALA A 389 5.28 11.81 0.01
CA ALA A 389 4.25 10.87 -0.36
C ALA A 389 3.15 10.77 0.70
N VAL A 390 3.49 10.77 2.00
CA VAL A 390 2.53 10.77 3.12
C VAL A 390 1.61 11.98 3.03
N VAL A 391 2.19 13.19 2.90
CA VAL A 391 1.41 14.43 2.80
C VAL A 391 0.49 14.40 1.57
N ILE A 392 1.01 13.99 0.39
CA ILE A 392 0.20 13.82 -0.82
C ILE A 392 -0.99 12.88 -0.57
N PHE A 393 -0.75 11.76 0.08
CA PHE A 393 -1.74 10.69 0.21
C PHE A 393 -2.81 10.99 1.26
N ASN A 394 -2.42 11.56 2.40
CA ASN A 394 -3.34 11.87 3.50
C ASN A 394 -4.17 13.14 3.24
N THR A 395 -3.57 14.16 2.62
CA THR A 395 -4.19 15.49 2.51
C THR A 395 -4.67 15.83 1.10
N GLY A 396 -3.97 15.30 0.09
CA GLY A 396 -4.11 15.72 -1.31
C GLY A 396 -3.59 17.14 -1.60
N LYS A 397 -2.99 17.83 -0.62
CA LYS A 397 -2.59 19.23 -0.68
C LYS A 397 -1.13 19.47 -0.20
N PRO A 398 -0.14 18.80 -0.78
CA PRO A 398 1.24 18.84 -0.30
C PRO A 398 1.89 20.23 -0.27
N ILE A 399 1.62 21.09 -1.26
CA ILE A 399 2.16 22.45 -1.34
C ILE A 399 1.46 23.33 -0.30
N SER A 400 0.14 23.23 -0.17
CA SER A 400 -0.58 23.97 0.89
C SER A 400 -0.11 23.61 2.29
N CYS A 401 0.07 22.32 2.58
CA CYS A 401 0.61 21.87 3.87
C CYS A 401 2.03 22.38 4.10
N LEU A 402 2.91 22.27 3.11
CA LEU A 402 4.28 22.77 3.21
C LEU A 402 4.32 24.28 3.42
N SER A 403 3.52 25.04 2.68
CA SER A 403 3.44 26.50 2.83
C SER A 403 3.04 26.88 4.25
N ASN A 404 2.01 26.25 4.80
CA ASN A 404 1.56 26.51 6.17
C ASN A 404 2.65 26.23 7.21
N ILE A 405 3.36 25.10 7.10
CA ILE A 405 4.47 24.76 8.00
C ILE A 405 5.63 25.76 7.90
N LEU A 406 5.88 26.28 6.70
CA LEU A 406 6.89 27.31 6.47
C LEU A 406 6.38 28.74 6.75
N GLU A 407 5.21 28.90 7.36
CA GLU A 407 4.61 30.19 7.70
C GLU A 407 4.41 31.12 6.48
N THR A 408 4.15 30.52 5.32
CA THR A 408 3.85 31.19 4.05
C THR A 408 2.45 30.82 3.55
N LYS A 409 1.92 31.54 2.56
CA LYS A 409 0.67 31.13 1.90
C LYS A 409 0.96 30.33 0.63
N PRO A 410 0.17 29.29 0.33
CA PRO A 410 0.28 28.62 -0.96
C PRO A 410 -0.16 29.56 -2.08
N GLY A 411 0.59 29.55 -3.18
CA GLY A 411 0.21 30.32 -4.37
C GLY A 411 -1.13 29.86 -4.94
N LYS A 412 -1.92 30.79 -5.47
CA LYS A 412 -3.26 30.52 -6.02
C LYS A 412 -3.29 29.36 -7.01
N VAL A 413 -2.32 29.32 -7.94
CA VAL A 413 -2.18 28.24 -8.94
C VAL A 413 -1.98 26.87 -8.29
N ALA A 414 -1.18 26.79 -7.21
CA ALA A 414 -0.97 25.55 -6.49
C ALA A 414 -2.26 25.07 -5.82
N VAL A 415 -2.99 25.97 -5.14
CA VAL A 415 -4.27 25.66 -4.49
C VAL A 415 -5.30 25.16 -5.50
N GLU A 416 -5.45 25.84 -6.64
CA GLU A 416 -6.36 25.44 -7.71
C GLU A 416 -6.00 24.07 -8.29
N PHE A 417 -4.71 23.82 -8.53
CA PHE A 417 -4.23 22.53 -9.03
C PHE A 417 -4.50 21.39 -8.03
N GLU A 418 -4.23 21.61 -6.74
CA GLU A 418 -4.46 20.63 -5.68
C GLU A 418 -5.96 20.31 -5.53
N ASN A 419 -6.81 21.34 -5.54
CA ASN A 419 -8.26 21.17 -5.49
C ASN A 419 -8.76 20.40 -6.73
N LYS A 420 -8.32 20.77 -7.93
CA LYS A 420 -8.68 20.07 -9.18
C LYS A 420 -8.32 18.58 -9.12
N LYS A 421 -7.12 18.26 -8.66
CA LYS A 421 -6.66 16.87 -8.52
C LYS A 421 -7.49 16.11 -7.49
N ARG A 422 -7.82 16.73 -6.36
CA ARG A 422 -8.68 16.13 -5.32
C ARG A 422 -10.10 15.86 -5.86
N HIS A 423 -10.70 16.80 -6.57
CA HIS A 423 -12.01 16.60 -7.19
C HIS A 423 -12.00 15.46 -8.21
N ALA A 424 -10.95 15.37 -9.05
CA ALA A 424 -10.80 14.26 -10.00
C ALA A 424 -10.68 12.90 -9.30
N GLN A 425 -9.95 12.82 -8.19
CA GLN A 425 -9.83 11.59 -7.39
C GLN A 425 -11.18 11.16 -6.77
N ILE A 426 -11.93 12.12 -6.20
CA ILE A 426 -13.26 11.87 -5.64
C ILE A 426 -14.22 11.39 -6.74
N ALA A 427 -14.26 12.09 -7.87
CA ALA A 427 -15.13 11.75 -9.01
C ALA A 427 -14.83 10.35 -9.57
N TYR A 428 -13.55 9.98 -9.70
CA TYR A 428 -13.15 8.64 -10.11
C TYR A 428 -13.61 7.56 -9.11
N GLY A 429 -13.48 7.83 -7.81
CA GLY A 429 -13.97 6.95 -6.75
C GLY A 429 -15.49 6.72 -6.81
N THR A 430 -16.26 7.78 -7.05
CA THR A 430 -17.73 7.73 -7.17
C THR A 430 -18.17 6.96 -8.41
N LYS A 431 -17.52 7.18 -9.57
CA LYS A 431 -17.79 6.40 -10.81
C LYS A 431 -17.53 4.91 -10.63
N LYS A 432 -16.47 4.51 -9.92
CA LYS A 432 -16.20 3.10 -9.64
C LYS A 432 -17.26 2.46 -8.75
N ARG A 433 -17.79 3.20 -7.77
CA ARG A 433 -18.90 2.74 -6.90
C ARG A 433 -20.24 2.65 -7.64
N SER A 434 -20.53 3.56 -8.58
CA SER A 434 -21.77 3.51 -9.37
C SER A 434 -21.77 2.40 -10.41
N VAL A 435 -20.63 2.08 -11.03
CA VAL A 435 -20.49 0.92 -11.93
C VAL A 435 -20.70 -0.41 -11.18
N ILE A 436 -20.22 -0.52 -9.94
CA ILE A 436 -20.47 -1.71 -9.11
C ILE A 436 -21.96 -1.84 -8.73
N ARG A 437 -22.68 -0.72 -8.55
CA ARG A 437 -24.13 -0.73 -8.27
C ARG A 437 -25.00 -1.03 -9.49
N LYS A 438 -24.54 -0.72 -10.72
CA LYS A 438 -25.26 -1.02 -11.97
C LYS A 438 -25.09 -2.48 -12.47
N VAL A 439 -24.30 -3.28 -11.77
CA VAL A 439 -24.13 -4.73 -12.01
C VAL A 439 -24.81 -5.57 -10.91
N LYS A 440 -25.56 -4.92 -10.01
CA LYS A 440 -26.66 -5.57 -9.29
C LYS A 440 -27.88 -5.58 -10.18
#